data_AF-A0A3A6JRK8-F1
#
_entry.id   AF-A0A3A6JRK8-F1
#
_cell.length_a   1.000
_cell.length_b   1.000
_cell.length_c   1.000
_cell.angle_alpha   90.00
_cell.angle_beta   90.00
_cell.angle_gamma   90.00
#
_symmetry.space_group_name_H-M   'P 1'
#
loop_
_entity.id
_entity.type
_entity.pdbx_description
1 polymer ?
#
loop_
_entity_poly.entity_id
_entity_poly.type
_entity_poly.pdbx_seq_one_letter_code
_entity_poly.pdbx_strand_id
1 'polypeptide(L)'
;MQAFHIPGAAPLYTNTFLLISDAGHAVVIDPAADAQTYDKILKENNAQLTTILCTHGHYDHVGSAEALRTEWNAKLYCEAADLAGDRMYPLSAADCGYAEGETVSVDELQFTVWHTPGHTPGGVVLLCGEYLFCGDTLFEGSIGRTDLEGGSSAQMAESLRKLAKLPIPRGTQVLPGHGEFSTFGDELDNNYYIRSALRGNNDLF
;
A
#
# COMPACT_ATOMS: atom_id res chain seq x y z
N MET A 1 4.64 13.79 -14.02
CA MET A 1 4.95 12.96 -12.84
C MET A 1 6.17 12.09 -13.09
N GLN A 2 7.03 11.92 -12.09
CA GLN A 2 8.07 10.88 -12.05
C GLN A 2 7.71 9.79 -11.02
N ALA A 3 8.04 8.54 -11.31
CA ALA A 3 7.76 7.41 -10.43
C ALA A 3 9.01 6.56 -10.24
N PHE A 4 9.29 6.18 -8.99
CA PHE A 4 10.43 5.35 -8.61
C PHE A 4 9.91 4.14 -7.84
N HIS A 5 10.29 2.94 -8.28
CA HIS A 5 10.15 1.72 -7.50
C HIS A 5 11.47 1.47 -6.78
N ILE A 6 11.40 1.35 -5.45
CA ILE A 6 12.57 1.15 -4.61
C ILE A 6 12.31 -0.14 -3.83
N PRO A 7 13.06 -1.23 -4.07
CA PRO A 7 12.88 -2.42 -3.27
C PRO A 7 13.52 -2.23 -1.88
N GLY A 8 12.83 -2.69 -0.84
CA GLY A 8 13.34 -2.83 0.50
C GLY A 8 14.52 -3.81 0.55
N ALA A 9 15.29 -3.75 1.63
CA ALA A 9 16.47 -4.60 1.77
C ALA A 9 16.08 -6.09 1.93
N ALA A 10 17.02 -6.96 1.57
CA ALA A 10 16.94 -8.37 1.92
C ALA A 10 16.78 -8.54 3.45
N PRO A 11 15.99 -9.52 3.92
CA PRO A 11 15.34 -10.59 3.16
C PRO A 11 13.89 -10.31 2.75
N LEU A 12 13.36 -9.12 3.02
CA LEU A 12 11.92 -8.84 2.91
C LEU A 12 11.51 -8.33 1.53
N TYR A 13 12.40 -7.58 0.87
CA TYR A 13 12.21 -7.10 -0.51
C TYR A 13 10.86 -6.39 -0.74
N THR A 14 10.36 -5.69 0.28
CA THR A 14 9.11 -4.93 0.19
C THR A 14 9.19 -3.90 -0.92
N ASN A 15 8.21 -3.84 -1.79
CA ASN A 15 8.09 -2.83 -2.82
C ASN A 15 7.62 -1.52 -2.18
N THR A 16 8.45 -0.49 -2.24
CA THR A 16 8.03 0.89 -1.95
C THR A 16 8.02 1.72 -3.22
N PHE A 17 7.24 2.79 -3.21
CA PHE A 17 7.09 3.67 -4.36
C PHE A 17 7.24 5.12 -3.93
N LEU A 18 8.01 5.89 -4.70
CA LEU A 18 8.12 7.34 -4.56
C LEU A 18 7.60 7.98 -5.85
N LEU A 19 6.55 8.79 -5.72
CA LEU A 19 5.98 9.56 -6.80
C LEU A 19 6.32 11.04 -6.59
N ILE A 20 6.74 11.72 -7.66
CA ILE A 20 7.00 13.17 -7.66
C ILE A 20 6.05 13.81 -8.66
N SER A 21 5.21 14.72 -8.17
CA SER A 21 4.29 15.51 -8.96
C SER A 21 5.04 16.48 -9.89
N ASP A 22 4.38 16.95 -10.94
CA ASP A 22 4.90 17.99 -11.83
C ASP A 22 5.08 19.34 -11.12
N ALA A 23 4.38 19.57 -10.01
CA ALA A 23 4.56 20.72 -9.14
C ALA A 23 5.72 20.56 -8.13
N GLY A 24 6.33 19.37 -8.05
CA GLY A 24 7.52 19.11 -7.23
C GLY A 24 7.24 18.62 -5.81
N HIS A 25 5.99 18.37 -5.43
CA HIS A 25 5.68 17.64 -4.20
C HIS A 25 5.77 16.13 -4.43
N ALA A 26 6.11 15.40 -3.39
CA ALA A 26 6.32 13.97 -3.46
C ALA A 26 5.48 13.19 -2.46
N VAL A 27 5.13 11.98 -2.87
CA VAL A 27 4.40 10.99 -2.08
C VAL A 27 5.21 9.70 -2.02
N VAL A 28 5.44 9.18 -0.82
CA VAL A 28 5.98 7.84 -0.63
C VAL A 28 4.86 6.90 -0.22
N ILE A 29 4.81 5.73 -0.86
CA ILE A 29 3.90 4.63 -0.50
C ILE A 29 4.73 3.50 0.11
N ASP A 30 4.34 3.05 1.31
CA ASP A 30 4.99 1.97 2.08
C ASP A 30 6.52 2.12 2.21
N PRO A 31 7.04 3.13 2.95
CA PRO A 31 8.46 3.41 3.04
C PRO A 31 9.28 2.32 3.76
N ALA A 32 9.62 1.25 3.06
CA ALA A 32 10.34 0.08 3.56
C ALA A 32 11.88 0.13 3.38
N ALA A 33 12.37 0.84 2.36
CA ALA A 33 13.79 1.04 2.13
C ALA A 33 14.43 1.98 3.16
N ASP A 34 15.76 2.09 3.17
CA ASP A 34 16.48 3.04 4.03
C ASP A 34 16.09 4.49 3.70
N ALA A 35 15.83 5.30 4.74
CA ALA A 35 15.41 6.70 4.63
C ALA A 35 16.30 7.54 3.69
N GLN A 36 17.62 7.31 3.73
CA GLN A 36 18.59 8.06 2.93
C GLN A 36 18.43 7.80 1.42
N THR A 37 17.84 6.66 1.04
CA THR A 37 17.53 6.34 -0.36
C THR A 37 16.50 7.30 -0.91
N TYR A 38 15.43 7.58 -0.16
CA TYR A 38 14.41 8.55 -0.58
C TYR A 38 14.98 9.97 -0.56
N ASP A 39 15.72 10.35 0.47
CA ASP A 39 16.32 11.68 0.57
C ASP A 39 17.18 12.01 -0.63
N LYS A 40 17.98 11.03 -1.08
CA LYS A 40 18.81 11.18 -2.27
C LYS A 40 17.97 11.47 -3.50
N ILE A 41 16.94 10.66 -3.76
CA ILE A 41 16.06 10.83 -4.93
C ILE A 41 15.33 12.18 -4.87
N LEU A 42 14.81 12.55 -3.70
CA LEU A 42 14.11 13.82 -3.49
C LEU A 42 15.04 15.02 -3.76
N LYS A 43 16.27 15.00 -3.21
CA LYS A 43 17.27 16.06 -3.40
C LYS A 43 17.74 16.16 -4.85
N GLU A 44 17.99 15.03 -5.51
CA GLU A 44 18.39 14.98 -6.93
C GLU A 44 17.31 15.54 -7.87
N ASN A 45 16.04 15.39 -7.49
CA ASN A 45 14.89 15.90 -8.26
C ASN A 45 14.38 17.26 -7.80
N ASN A 46 15.03 17.90 -6.81
CA ASN A 46 14.56 19.13 -6.19
C ASN A 46 13.07 19.05 -5.75
N ALA A 47 12.69 17.91 -5.19
CA ALA A 47 11.32 17.62 -4.77
C ALA A 47 11.15 17.73 -3.25
N GLN A 48 9.94 18.04 -2.82
CA GLN A 48 9.56 18.14 -1.41
C GLN A 48 8.64 16.98 -1.04
N LEU A 49 9.07 16.09 -0.15
CA LEU A 49 8.18 15.08 0.41
C LEU A 49 7.12 15.73 1.30
N THR A 50 5.85 15.59 0.93
CA THR A 50 4.73 16.17 1.69
C THR A 50 3.81 15.11 2.29
N THR A 51 3.84 13.89 1.76
CA THR A 51 2.87 12.86 2.12
C THR A 51 3.48 11.48 2.10
N ILE A 52 3.16 10.68 3.12
CA ILE A 52 3.51 9.28 3.24
C ILE A 52 2.20 8.52 3.38
N LEU A 53 1.96 7.56 2.49
CA LEU A 53 0.77 6.71 2.48
C LEU A 53 1.16 5.28 2.83
N CYS A 54 0.74 4.77 3.98
CA CYS A 54 0.90 3.36 4.31
C CYS A 54 -0.36 2.61 3.86
N THR A 55 -0.17 1.51 3.13
CA THR A 55 -1.24 0.56 2.81
C THR A 55 -1.65 -0.24 4.05
N HIS A 56 -0.70 -0.51 4.93
CA HIS A 56 -0.90 -1.10 6.25
C HIS A 56 0.32 -0.85 7.15
N GLY A 57 0.20 -1.11 8.45
CA GLY A 57 1.20 -0.69 9.43
C GLY A 57 2.29 -1.71 9.78
N HIS A 58 2.49 -2.78 9.00
CA HIS A 58 3.55 -3.74 9.33
C HIS A 58 4.95 -3.14 9.23
N TYR A 59 5.84 -3.61 10.11
CA TYR A 59 7.20 -3.09 10.28
C TYR A 59 8.03 -3.07 8.99
N ASP A 60 7.79 -4.00 8.09
CA ASP A 60 8.49 -4.13 6.82
C ASP A 60 7.92 -3.24 5.72
N HIS A 61 6.77 -2.59 5.94
CA HIS A 61 6.19 -1.57 5.06
C HIS A 61 6.47 -0.15 5.55
N VAL A 62 6.54 0.05 6.87
CA VAL A 62 6.58 1.39 7.48
C VAL A 62 7.92 1.74 8.13
N GLY A 63 8.95 0.92 7.93
CA GLY A 63 10.22 0.99 8.65
C GLY A 63 10.91 2.36 8.62
N SER A 64 10.74 3.14 7.54
CA SER A 64 11.29 4.49 7.40
C SER A 64 10.25 5.62 7.54
N ALA A 65 8.98 5.30 7.81
CA ALA A 65 7.89 6.28 7.81
C ALA A 65 8.12 7.42 8.82
N GLU A 66 8.44 7.10 10.07
CA GLU A 66 8.66 8.13 11.12
C GLU A 66 9.91 8.98 10.87
N ALA A 67 10.97 8.37 10.34
CA ALA A 67 12.19 9.10 9.98
C ALA A 67 11.89 10.13 8.87
N LEU A 68 11.22 9.70 7.80
CA LEU A 68 10.82 10.57 6.69
C LEU A 68 9.80 11.64 7.12
N ARG A 69 8.80 11.26 7.93
CA ARG A 69 7.81 12.16 8.50
C ARG A 69 8.49 13.29 9.28
N THR A 70 9.47 12.95 10.11
CA THR A 70 10.20 13.91 10.94
C THR A 70 11.13 14.79 10.11
N GLU A 71 11.93 14.21 9.20
CA GLU A 71 12.90 14.96 8.40
C GLU A 71 12.22 15.95 7.45
N TRP A 72 11.12 15.54 6.81
CA TRP A 72 10.48 16.33 5.77
C TRP A 72 9.22 17.08 6.23
N ASN A 73 8.80 16.88 7.48
CA ASN A 73 7.52 17.37 8.00
C ASN A 73 6.35 16.95 7.09
N ALA A 74 6.42 15.70 6.60
CA ALA A 74 5.42 15.10 5.73
C ALA A 74 4.24 14.58 6.55
N LYS A 75 3.04 14.59 5.98
CA LYS A 75 1.85 13.99 6.61
C LYS A 75 1.89 12.48 6.45
N LEU A 76 1.81 11.75 7.56
CA LEU A 76 1.74 10.30 7.59
C LEU A 76 0.29 9.81 7.65
N TYR A 77 -0.09 9.00 6.68
CA TYR A 77 -1.38 8.30 6.64
C TYR A 77 -1.19 6.82 6.97
N CYS A 78 -1.93 6.32 7.95
CA CYS A 78 -2.00 4.91 8.31
C CYS A 78 -3.27 4.66 9.12
N GLU A 79 -3.94 3.54 8.91
CA GLU A 79 -5.14 3.20 9.67
C GLU A 79 -4.86 3.00 11.16
N ALA A 80 -5.75 3.53 12.00
CA ALA A 80 -5.59 3.48 13.45
C ALA A 80 -5.54 2.04 14.00
N ALA A 81 -6.14 1.09 13.28
CA ALA A 81 -6.13 -0.32 13.64
C ALA A 81 -4.73 -0.97 13.55
N ASP A 82 -3.79 -0.33 12.85
CA ASP A 82 -2.42 -0.79 12.65
C ASP A 82 -1.39 0.10 13.42
N LEU A 83 -1.83 0.86 14.43
CA LEU A 83 -0.99 1.79 15.21
C LEU A 83 -0.70 1.31 16.64
N ALA A 84 -0.30 0.04 16.80
CA ALA A 84 -0.11 -0.55 18.13
C ALA A 84 1.19 -0.10 18.84
N GLY A 85 2.18 0.39 18.11
CA GLY A 85 3.48 0.80 18.66
C GLY A 85 4.32 -0.38 19.18
N ASP A 86 4.15 -1.56 18.60
CA ASP A 86 4.86 -2.78 18.99
C ASP A 86 5.84 -3.26 17.90
N ARG A 87 6.33 -4.50 18.02
CA ARG A 87 7.31 -5.03 17.05
C ARG A 87 6.70 -5.28 15.68
N MET A 88 5.43 -5.68 15.60
CA MET A 88 4.75 -6.00 14.35
C MET A 88 4.22 -4.71 13.69
N TYR A 89 3.67 -3.82 14.52
CA TYR A 89 3.08 -2.54 14.14
C TYR A 89 3.84 -1.39 14.83
N PRO A 90 5.00 -0.96 14.30
CA PRO A 90 5.90 -0.06 15.02
C PRO A 90 5.41 1.39 15.11
N LEU A 91 4.47 1.79 14.26
CA LEU A 91 3.83 3.09 14.37
C LEU A 91 2.89 3.10 15.57
N SER A 92 2.97 4.12 16.41
CA SER A 92 2.03 4.35 17.52
C SER A 92 1.06 5.52 17.26
N ALA A 93 1.31 6.28 16.20
CA ALA A 93 0.50 7.39 15.78
C ALA A 93 0.69 7.65 14.27
N ALA A 94 -0.34 8.20 13.64
CA ALA A 94 -0.29 8.78 12.30
C ALA A 94 -1.01 10.13 12.33
N ASP A 95 -0.77 10.98 11.34
CA ASP A 95 -1.45 12.28 11.23
C ASP A 95 -2.90 12.11 10.75
N CYS A 96 -3.13 11.10 9.92
CA CYS A 96 -4.41 10.81 9.28
C CYS A 96 -4.65 9.30 9.18
N GLY A 97 -5.92 8.89 9.23
CA GLY A 97 -6.38 7.62 8.68
C GLY A 97 -7.07 7.86 7.33
N TYR A 98 -7.79 6.86 6.86
CA TYR A 98 -8.51 6.86 5.61
C TYR A 98 -10.03 6.67 5.83
N ALA A 99 -10.82 7.29 4.97
CA ALA A 99 -12.24 7.06 4.82
C ALA A 99 -12.50 6.19 3.58
N GLU A 100 -13.47 5.28 3.68
CA GLU A 100 -13.82 4.37 2.59
C GLU A 100 -14.24 5.14 1.32
N GLY A 101 -13.51 4.93 0.23
CA GLY A 101 -13.77 5.56 -1.06
C GLY A 101 -13.33 7.02 -1.17
N GLU A 102 -12.60 7.55 -0.17
CA GLU A 102 -12.09 8.92 -0.25
C GLU A 102 -10.97 9.07 -1.29
N THR A 103 -10.59 10.31 -1.57
CA THR A 103 -9.44 10.63 -2.41
C THR A 103 -8.47 11.53 -1.67
N VAL A 104 -7.26 11.02 -1.42
CA VAL A 104 -6.13 11.82 -0.93
C VAL A 104 -5.44 12.45 -2.14
N SER A 105 -5.25 13.77 -2.12
CA SER A 105 -4.69 14.51 -3.27
C SER A 105 -3.37 15.19 -2.89
N VAL A 106 -2.38 15.09 -3.79
CA VAL A 106 -1.12 15.83 -3.76
C VAL A 106 -0.90 16.39 -5.15
N ASP A 107 -1.15 17.69 -5.32
CA ASP A 107 -1.20 18.35 -6.62
C ASP A 107 -2.12 17.62 -7.62
N GLU A 108 -1.59 17.14 -8.74
CA GLU A 108 -2.32 16.36 -9.73
C GLU A 108 -2.47 14.87 -9.38
N LEU A 109 -1.74 14.38 -8.37
CA LEU A 109 -1.83 12.98 -7.92
C LEU A 109 -3.10 12.80 -7.07
N GLN A 110 -3.94 11.85 -7.48
CA GLN A 110 -5.21 11.54 -6.81
C GLN A 110 -5.24 10.06 -6.43
N PHE A 111 -5.23 9.79 -5.14
CA PHE A 111 -5.22 8.43 -4.58
C PHE A 111 -6.60 8.10 -4.04
N THR A 112 -7.39 7.33 -4.78
CA THR A 112 -8.65 6.79 -4.27
C THR A 112 -8.38 5.59 -3.38
N VAL A 113 -8.95 5.60 -2.17
CA VAL A 113 -8.63 4.64 -1.12
C VAL A 113 -9.82 3.72 -0.84
N TRP A 114 -9.55 2.42 -0.69
CA TRP A 114 -10.54 1.46 -0.18
C TRP A 114 -9.92 0.54 0.85
N HIS A 115 -10.63 0.31 1.95
CA HIS A 115 -10.18 -0.61 2.99
C HIS A 115 -10.22 -2.05 2.47
N THR A 116 -9.18 -2.81 2.73
CA THR A 116 -9.09 -4.21 2.36
C THR A 116 -8.50 -5.01 3.53
N PRO A 117 -9.19 -5.02 4.70
CA PRO A 117 -8.72 -5.77 5.85
C PRO A 117 -8.60 -7.25 5.52
N GLY A 118 -7.62 -7.91 6.12
CA GLY A 118 -7.38 -9.32 5.90
C GLY A 118 -5.96 -9.71 6.26
N HIS A 119 -4.97 -9.08 5.64
CA HIS A 119 -3.58 -9.23 6.05
C HIS A 119 -3.33 -8.54 7.40
N THR A 120 -3.81 -7.31 7.50
CA THR A 120 -3.95 -6.55 8.75
C THR A 120 -5.39 -6.06 8.92
N PRO A 121 -5.78 -5.62 10.12
CA PRO A 121 -7.07 -4.96 10.35
C PRO A 121 -7.23 -3.62 9.62
N GLY A 122 -6.14 -2.87 9.45
CA GLY A 122 -6.10 -1.53 8.84
C GLY A 122 -5.73 -1.49 7.35
N GLY A 123 -5.60 -2.65 6.70
CA GLY A 123 -5.17 -2.72 5.30
C GLY A 123 -6.04 -1.91 4.34
N VAL A 124 -5.42 -1.23 3.38
CA VAL A 124 -6.07 -0.50 2.29
C VAL A 124 -5.39 -0.77 0.94
N VAL A 125 -6.10 -0.49 -0.14
CA VAL A 125 -5.52 -0.33 -1.49
C VAL A 125 -5.68 1.11 -1.97
N LEU A 126 -4.72 1.58 -2.75
CA LEU A 126 -4.64 2.96 -3.25
C LEU A 126 -4.61 2.95 -4.79
N LEU A 127 -5.59 3.57 -5.44
CA LEU A 127 -5.59 3.75 -6.90
C LEU A 127 -5.14 5.17 -7.25
N CYS A 128 -4.10 5.31 -8.07
CA CYS A 128 -3.66 6.58 -8.63
C CYS A 128 -3.36 6.45 -10.11
N GLY A 129 -4.19 7.07 -10.95
CA GLY A 129 -4.10 6.93 -12.41
C GLY A 129 -4.24 5.48 -12.86
N GLU A 130 -3.19 4.94 -13.49
CA GLU A 130 -3.13 3.57 -13.99
C GLU A 130 -2.46 2.58 -13.01
N TYR A 131 -2.16 3.01 -11.78
CA TYR A 131 -1.46 2.23 -10.77
C TYR A 131 -2.36 1.91 -9.57
N LEU A 132 -2.40 0.65 -9.17
CA LEU A 132 -3.07 0.17 -7.96
C LEU A 132 -2.03 -0.35 -6.97
N PHE A 133 -1.76 0.41 -5.92
CA PHE A 133 -0.90 0.00 -4.82
C PHE A 133 -1.69 -0.88 -3.86
N CYS A 134 -1.34 -2.16 -3.80
CA CYS A 134 -2.16 -3.17 -3.13
C CYS A 134 -1.68 -3.51 -1.71
N GLY A 135 -0.47 -3.09 -1.34
CA GLY A 135 0.21 -3.63 -0.17
C GLY A 135 0.12 -5.16 -0.19
N ASP A 136 -0.28 -5.71 0.94
CA ASP A 136 -0.42 -7.16 1.11
C ASP A 136 -1.84 -7.69 0.91
N THR A 137 -2.69 -6.91 0.22
CA THR A 137 -4.03 -7.37 -0.15
C THR A 137 -3.98 -8.32 -1.36
N LEU A 138 -3.17 -7.99 -2.37
CA LEU A 138 -3.16 -8.67 -3.67
C LEU A 138 -1.74 -8.70 -4.23
N PHE A 139 -1.29 -9.89 -4.63
CA PHE A 139 -0.02 -10.16 -5.28
C PHE A 139 -0.25 -10.81 -6.65
N GLU A 140 0.79 -10.92 -7.48
CA GLU A 140 0.72 -11.70 -8.72
C GLU A 140 0.29 -13.15 -8.42
N GLY A 141 -0.93 -13.52 -8.82
CA GLY A 141 -1.48 -14.86 -8.63
C GLY A 141 -1.67 -15.30 -7.17
N SER A 142 -1.47 -14.42 -6.20
CA SER A 142 -1.51 -14.72 -4.75
C SER A 142 -2.10 -13.56 -3.95
N ILE A 143 -2.08 -13.67 -2.62
CA ILE A 143 -2.52 -12.66 -1.65
C ILE A 143 -1.56 -12.64 -0.46
N GLY A 144 -1.62 -11.59 0.36
CA GLY A 144 -0.95 -11.58 1.66
C GLY A 144 -1.51 -12.64 2.59
N ARG A 145 -0.63 -13.13 3.45
CA ARG A 145 -0.94 -14.11 4.49
C ARG A 145 -1.85 -13.52 5.57
N THR A 146 -2.70 -14.34 6.19
CA THR A 146 -3.72 -13.90 7.15
C THR A 146 -3.57 -14.53 8.54
N ASP A 147 -2.45 -15.21 8.78
CA ASP A 147 -2.15 -15.94 10.01
C ASP A 147 -1.27 -15.15 11.00
N LEU A 148 -0.86 -13.93 10.62
CA LEU A 148 -0.13 -12.99 11.47
C LEU A 148 -1.08 -12.28 12.46
N GLU A 149 -0.50 -11.59 13.43
CA GLU A 149 -1.26 -10.81 14.41
C GLU A 149 -2.17 -9.78 13.72
N GLY A 150 -3.48 -9.85 13.99
CA GLY A 150 -4.49 -9.02 13.35
C GLY A 150 -5.03 -9.56 12.01
N GLY A 151 -4.41 -10.59 11.44
CA GLY A 151 -4.84 -11.21 10.20
C GLY A 151 -6.17 -11.99 10.30
N SER A 152 -6.90 -12.07 9.19
CA SER A 152 -8.19 -12.74 9.09
C SER A 152 -8.51 -13.20 7.67
N SER A 153 -8.56 -14.53 7.46
CA SER A 153 -8.95 -15.13 6.17
C SER A 153 -10.36 -14.73 5.73
N ALA A 154 -11.29 -14.60 6.68
CA ALA A 154 -12.67 -14.21 6.39
C ALA A 154 -12.77 -12.76 5.90
N GLN A 155 -12.05 -11.84 6.54
CA GLN A 155 -11.99 -10.44 6.09
C GLN A 155 -11.26 -10.32 4.76
N MET A 156 -10.16 -11.06 4.56
CA MET A 156 -9.47 -11.11 3.28
C MET A 156 -10.42 -11.56 2.16
N ALA A 157 -11.20 -12.62 2.37
CA ALA A 157 -12.19 -13.07 1.39
C ALA A 157 -13.25 -12.01 1.09
N GLU A 158 -13.72 -11.25 2.08
CA GLU A 158 -14.62 -10.12 1.87
C GLU A 158 -13.96 -8.98 1.07
N SER A 159 -12.72 -8.64 1.42
CA SER A 159 -11.90 -7.64 0.74
C SER A 159 -11.67 -7.99 -0.72
N LEU A 160 -11.34 -9.24 -1.05
CA LEU A 160 -11.17 -9.70 -2.43
C LEU A 160 -12.47 -9.64 -3.23
N ARG A 161 -13.63 -9.97 -2.61
CA ARG A 161 -14.94 -9.82 -3.27
C ARG A 161 -15.29 -8.37 -3.52
N LYS A 162 -14.95 -7.48 -2.60
CA LYS A 162 -15.15 -6.04 -2.75
C LYS A 162 -14.25 -5.51 -3.87
N LEU A 163 -12.95 -5.80 -3.80
CA LEU A 163 -11.94 -5.41 -4.77
C LEU A 163 -12.35 -5.78 -6.19
N ALA A 164 -12.83 -7.01 -6.41
CA ALA A 164 -13.30 -7.49 -7.71
C ALA A 164 -14.53 -6.74 -8.28
N LYS A 165 -15.19 -5.90 -7.48
CA LYS A 165 -16.36 -5.09 -7.88
C LYS A 165 -16.06 -3.59 -7.93
N LEU A 166 -14.86 -3.17 -7.51
CA LEU A 166 -14.47 -1.77 -7.56
C LEU A 166 -14.35 -1.30 -9.01
N PRO A 167 -14.60 0.00 -9.29
CA PRO A 167 -14.55 0.56 -10.64
C PRO A 167 -13.10 0.79 -11.10
N ILE A 168 -12.25 -0.22 -10.99
CA ILE A 168 -10.83 -0.18 -11.39
C ILE A 168 -10.71 -0.72 -12.81
N PRO A 169 -10.13 0.04 -13.76
CA PRO A 169 -9.88 -0.45 -15.11
C PRO A 169 -9.08 -1.76 -15.12
N ARG A 170 -9.44 -2.68 -16.02
CA ARG A 170 -8.74 -3.98 -16.13
C ARG A 170 -7.26 -3.84 -16.53
N GLY A 171 -6.91 -2.77 -17.24
CA GLY A 171 -5.52 -2.49 -17.64
C GLY A 171 -4.66 -1.84 -16.55
N THR A 172 -5.24 -1.53 -15.39
CA THR A 172 -4.50 -0.96 -14.26
C THR A 172 -3.39 -1.91 -13.81
N GLN A 173 -2.18 -1.38 -13.67
CA GLN A 173 -1.04 -2.12 -13.16
C GLN A 173 -1.19 -2.34 -11.65
N VAL A 174 -1.07 -3.60 -11.24
CA VAL A 174 -1.09 -3.99 -9.82
C VAL A 174 0.33 -3.91 -9.28
N LEU A 175 0.49 -3.10 -8.24
CA LEU A 175 1.75 -2.85 -7.55
C LEU A 175 1.64 -3.43 -6.12
N PRO A 176 2.05 -4.68 -5.90
CA PRO A 176 1.94 -5.34 -4.62
C PRO A 176 2.99 -4.86 -3.63
N GLY A 177 2.75 -5.14 -2.35
CA GLY A 177 3.70 -4.99 -1.25
C GLY A 177 4.96 -5.85 -1.40
N HIS A 178 4.83 -7.05 -1.98
CA HIS A 178 5.95 -7.94 -2.23
C HIS A 178 5.79 -8.66 -3.58
N GLY A 179 6.92 -9.04 -4.18
CA GLY A 179 6.95 -9.81 -5.42
C GLY A 179 6.76 -8.96 -6.68
N GLU A 180 6.39 -9.63 -7.76
CA GLU A 180 6.32 -9.06 -9.11
C GLU A 180 5.01 -8.31 -9.39
N PHE A 181 5.05 -7.42 -10.38
CA PHE A 181 3.88 -6.64 -10.80
C PHE A 181 3.01 -7.43 -11.77
N SER A 182 1.70 -7.14 -11.78
CA SER A 182 0.76 -7.75 -12.72
C SER A 182 -0.26 -6.73 -13.23
N THR A 183 -1.35 -7.18 -13.85
CA THR A 183 -2.47 -6.32 -14.23
C THR A 183 -3.73 -6.73 -13.48
N PHE A 184 -4.60 -5.75 -13.19
CA PHE A 184 -5.82 -6.01 -12.44
C PHE A 184 -6.72 -7.00 -13.18
N GLY A 185 -6.78 -6.92 -14.52
CA GLY A 185 -7.50 -7.86 -15.36
C GLY A 185 -6.98 -9.30 -15.23
N ASP A 186 -5.65 -9.48 -15.25
CA ASP A 186 -5.03 -10.80 -15.09
C ASP A 186 -5.34 -11.39 -13.71
N GLU A 187 -5.29 -10.58 -12.64
CA GLU A 187 -5.64 -11.03 -11.30
C GLU A 187 -7.12 -11.42 -11.18
N LEU A 188 -8.03 -10.64 -11.77
CA LEU A 188 -9.46 -11.00 -11.79
C LEU A 188 -9.72 -12.34 -12.51
N ASP A 189 -8.98 -12.59 -13.59
CA ASP A 189 -9.18 -13.76 -14.43
C ASP A 189 -8.49 -15.02 -13.87
N ASN A 190 -7.33 -14.86 -13.25
CA ASN A 190 -6.42 -15.97 -12.96
C ASN A 190 -6.05 -16.14 -11.48
N ASN A 191 -6.18 -15.12 -10.63
CA ASN A 191 -5.82 -15.23 -9.22
C ASN A 191 -6.73 -16.24 -8.51
N TYR A 192 -6.14 -17.32 -7.98
CA TYR A 192 -6.87 -18.40 -7.35
C TYR A 192 -7.72 -17.91 -6.18
N TYR A 193 -7.20 -17.00 -5.36
CA TYR A 193 -7.83 -16.51 -4.14
C TYR A 193 -9.02 -15.60 -4.43
N ILE A 194 -8.90 -14.69 -5.40
CA ILE A 194 -10.04 -13.87 -5.86
C ILE A 194 -11.16 -14.78 -6.35
N ARG A 195 -10.85 -15.75 -7.21
CA ARG A 195 -11.83 -16.68 -7.77
C ARG A 195 -12.47 -17.57 -6.69
N SER A 196 -11.68 -18.02 -5.72
CA SER A 196 -12.14 -18.79 -4.56
C SER A 196 -13.11 -17.97 -3.71
N ALA A 197 -12.76 -16.73 -3.37
CA ALA A 197 -13.61 -15.83 -2.62
C ALA A 197 -14.93 -15.54 -3.34
N LEU A 198 -14.89 -15.27 -4.65
CA LEU A 198 -16.09 -15.05 -5.48
C LEU A 198 -17.03 -16.26 -5.55
N ARG A 199 -16.53 -17.48 -5.33
CA ARG A 199 -17.35 -18.71 -5.20
C ARG A 199 -17.94 -18.92 -3.81
N GLY A 200 -17.71 -18.00 -2.88
CA GLY A 200 -18.25 -18.04 -1.52
C GLY A 200 -17.33 -18.68 -0.48
N ASN A 201 -16.09 -19.00 -0.83
CA ASN A 201 -15.14 -19.51 0.16
C ASN A 201 -14.64 -18.37 1.07
N ASN A 202 -14.62 -18.61 2.38
CA ASN A 202 -14.15 -17.67 3.41
C ASN A 202 -12.89 -18.15 4.12
N ASP A 203 -12.45 -19.38 3.84
CA ASP A 203 -11.20 -19.94 4.35
C ASP A 203 -10.22 -20.09 3.19
N LEU A 204 -9.28 -19.17 3.10
CA LEU A 204 -8.40 -19.03 1.94
C LEU A 204 -7.09 -19.81 2.08
N PHE A 205 -6.83 -20.39 3.26
CA PHE A 205 -5.61 -21.14 3.59
C PHE A 205 -5.94 -22.53 4.12
#